data_AF-A0AAU1KWA2-F1
#
_entry.id   AF-A0AAU1KWA2-F1
#
_cell.length_a   1.000
_cell.length_b   1.000
_cell.length_c   1.000
_cell.angle_alpha   90.00
_cell.angle_beta   90.00
_cell.angle_gamma   90.00
#
_symmetry.space_group_name_H-M   'P 1'
#
loop_
_entity.id
_entity.type
_entity.pdbx_description
1 polymer ?
#
loop_
_entity_poly.entity_id
_entity_poly.type
_entity_poly.pdbx_seq_one_letter_code
_entity_poly.pdbx_strand_id
1 'polypeptide(L)'
;MTNSSSSAPAPAQDPAERMLRFHQPEKVLRHLGPAPDEAALAALFGLDPAGYRTRLDRFEERNREAAAALVAAPGAAARLAALPFRPGEHVVAVGESTTADRLSWFEILRHLVPQGVRCTNLAVSGSTTAQALAGLPQLTFQRPDWVLCMLGANDAQRLDGIPLVAAAETRRALRSLRDLTVRRTGARWIWLTPPGVDPGRVARYVHFRRAGLGWDAADLDAVAELLLAEPEVTVDTRAAAHGHTEEDGVHLTPVGQQRVTAAVLDALGPGGPDAVEAAQ
;
A
#
# COMPACT_ATOMS: atom_id res chain seq x y z
N MET A 1 -39.66 32.74 3.84
CA MET A 1 -39.52 31.54 2.98
C MET A 1 -38.09 31.04 3.12
N THR A 2 -37.89 30.04 3.97
CA THR A 2 -36.57 29.44 4.25
C THR A 2 -36.39 28.23 3.34
N ASN A 3 -35.43 28.30 2.41
CA ASN A 3 -35.04 27.18 1.57
C ASN A 3 -34.12 26.24 2.38
N SER A 4 -34.70 25.16 2.90
CA SER A 4 -33.92 24.02 3.39
C SER A 4 -33.55 23.16 2.18
N SER A 5 -32.30 23.26 1.71
CA SER A 5 -31.76 22.31 0.75
C SER A 5 -31.44 21.01 1.49
N SER A 6 -32.33 20.02 1.37
CA SER A 6 -32.05 18.63 1.72
C SER A 6 -31.00 18.10 0.75
N SER A 7 -29.75 17.95 1.22
CA SER A 7 -28.74 17.18 0.48
C SER A 7 -29.10 15.70 0.59
N ALA A 8 -29.35 15.05 -0.54
CA ALA A 8 -29.55 13.61 -0.59
C ALA A 8 -28.37 12.88 0.10
N PRO A 9 -28.61 11.83 0.89
CA PRO A 9 -27.53 11.04 1.46
C PRO A 9 -26.70 10.44 0.33
N ALA A 10 -25.37 10.48 0.45
CA ALA A 10 -24.48 9.76 -0.44
C ALA A 10 -24.92 8.29 -0.54
N PRO A 11 -24.87 7.66 -1.73
CA PRO A 11 -25.27 6.27 -1.88
C PRO A 11 -24.50 5.41 -0.87
N ALA A 12 -25.21 4.55 -0.15
CA ALA A 12 -24.60 3.63 0.79
C ALA A 12 -23.51 2.82 0.06
N GLN A 13 -22.28 2.83 0.59
CA GLN A 13 -21.18 2.06 0.02
C GLN A 13 -21.61 0.58 -0.03
N ASP A 14 -21.47 -0.06 -1.19
CA ASP A 14 -21.69 -1.50 -1.35
C ASP A 14 -20.76 -2.24 -0.36
N PRO A 15 -21.29 -2.90 0.69
CA PRO A 15 -20.47 -3.54 1.71
C PRO A 15 -19.57 -4.63 1.13
N ALA A 16 -20.04 -5.35 0.10
CA ALA A 16 -19.25 -6.37 -0.57
C ALA A 16 -18.11 -5.74 -1.37
N GLU A 17 -18.35 -4.60 -2.04
CA GLU A 17 -17.28 -3.84 -2.71
C GLU A 17 -16.24 -3.33 -1.71
N ARG A 18 -16.66 -2.81 -0.55
CA ARG A 18 -15.73 -2.37 0.51
C ARG A 18 -14.89 -3.54 1.04
N MET A 19 -15.51 -4.66 1.37
CA MET A 19 -14.79 -5.85 1.83
C MET A 19 -13.83 -6.38 0.76
N LEU A 20 -14.31 -6.47 -0.48
CA LEU A 20 -13.48 -6.91 -1.59
C LEU A 20 -12.35 -5.94 -1.87
N ARG A 21 -12.48 -4.63 -1.66
CA ARG A 21 -11.36 -3.70 -1.83
C ARG A 21 -10.17 -4.02 -0.90
N PHE A 22 -10.46 -4.31 0.37
CA PHE A 22 -9.43 -4.41 1.42
C PHE A 22 -8.99 -5.84 1.76
N HIS A 23 -9.76 -6.88 1.41
CA HIS A 23 -9.47 -8.26 1.79
C HIS A 23 -9.18 -9.16 0.59
N GLN A 24 -8.05 -9.86 0.64
CA GLN A 24 -7.59 -10.84 -0.35
C GLN A 24 -7.31 -12.17 0.35
N PRO A 25 -8.34 -12.96 0.68
CA PRO A 25 -8.18 -14.25 1.37
C PRO A 25 -7.16 -15.17 0.69
N GLU A 26 -7.09 -15.14 -0.63
CA GLU A 26 -6.14 -15.88 -1.47
C GLU A 26 -4.68 -15.59 -1.12
N LYS A 27 -4.35 -14.40 -0.59
CA LYS A 27 -2.97 -14.06 -0.18
C LYS A 27 -2.58 -14.70 1.15
N VAL A 28 -3.54 -15.09 1.98
CA VAL A 28 -3.32 -15.69 3.31
C VAL A 28 -3.53 -17.22 3.26
N LEU A 29 -4.54 -17.68 2.52
CA LEU A 29 -4.94 -19.08 2.44
C LEU A 29 -4.18 -19.87 1.35
N ARG A 30 -2.89 -19.60 1.17
CA ARG A 30 -2.09 -20.17 0.07
C ARG A 30 -1.89 -21.69 0.14
N HIS A 31 -2.12 -22.29 1.31
CA HIS A 31 -2.12 -23.75 1.46
C HIS A 31 -3.29 -24.43 0.73
N LEU A 32 -4.29 -23.67 0.27
CA LEU A 32 -5.38 -24.16 -0.57
C LEU A 32 -5.00 -24.33 -2.05
N GLY A 33 -3.77 -23.97 -2.44
CA GLY A 33 -3.26 -24.13 -3.81
C GLY A 33 -2.90 -22.81 -4.49
N PRO A 34 -2.31 -22.86 -5.71
CA PRO A 34 -1.77 -21.70 -6.41
C PRO A 34 -2.83 -20.71 -6.91
N ALA A 35 -4.07 -21.17 -7.08
CA ALA A 35 -5.21 -20.33 -7.44
C ALA A 35 -6.47 -20.92 -6.78
N PRO A 36 -6.98 -20.32 -5.68
CA PRO A 36 -8.24 -20.77 -5.11
C PRO A 36 -9.38 -20.58 -6.12
N ASP A 37 -10.35 -21.49 -6.09
CA ASP A 37 -11.52 -21.44 -6.97
C ASP A 37 -12.24 -20.09 -6.83
N GLU A 38 -12.48 -19.42 -7.96
CA GLU A 38 -13.10 -18.10 -7.98
C GLU A 38 -14.53 -18.14 -7.43
N ALA A 39 -15.26 -19.24 -7.65
CA ALA A 39 -16.59 -19.40 -7.07
C ALA A 39 -16.51 -19.48 -5.54
N ALA A 40 -15.51 -20.19 -4.99
CA ALA A 40 -15.26 -20.21 -3.57
C ALA A 40 -14.87 -18.84 -3.01
N LEU A 41 -14.01 -18.08 -3.72
CA LEU A 41 -13.66 -16.72 -3.31
C LEU A 41 -14.87 -15.78 -3.35
N ALA A 42 -15.67 -15.81 -4.43
CA ALA A 42 -16.87 -14.99 -4.58
C ALA A 42 -17.86 -15.24 -3.43
N ALA A 43 -18.04 -16.52 -3.06
CA ALA A 43 -18.93 -16.91 -1.97
C ALA A 43 -18.51 -16.32 -0.61
N LEU A 44 -17.21 -16.13 -0.34
CA LEU A 44 -16.74 -15.47 0.89
C LEU A 44 -17.22 -14.02 1.03
N PHE A 45 -17.55 -13.37 -0.09
CA PHE A 45 -18.08 -12.00 -0.13
C PHE A 45 -19.59 -11.95 -0.36
N GLY A 46 -20.28 -13.10 -0.37
CA GLY A 46 -21.71 -13.17 -0.69
C GLY A 46 -22.01 -12.83 -2.16
N LEU A 47 -21.06 -13.07 -3.06
CA LEU A 47 -21.16 -12.80 -4.49
C LEU A 47 -21.19 -14.11 -5.29
N ASP A 48 -21.75 -14.04 -6.50
CA ASP A 48 -21.51 -15.03 -7.54
C ASP A 48 -20.21 -14.70 -8.32
N PRO A 49 -19.69 -15.62 -9.15
CA PRO A 49 -18.45 -15.37 -9.92
C PRO A 49 -18.53 -14.13 -10.81
N ALA A 50 -19.68 -13.87 -11.44
CA ALA A 50 -19.86 -12.72 -12.33
C ALA A 50 -19.81 -11.39 -11.55
N GLY A 51 -20.50 -11.31 -10.41
CA GLY A 51 -20.52 -10.16 -9.53
C GLY A 51 -19.18 -9.90 -8.84
N TYR A 52 -18.41 -10.94 -8.56
CA TYR A 52 -17.03 -10.85 -8.09
C TYR A 52 -16.11 -10.24 -9.17
N ARG A 53 -16.08 -10.83 -10.38
CA ARG A 53 -15.30 -10.31 -11.52
C ARG A 53 -15.65 -8.87 -11.86
N THR A 54 -16.94 -8.55 -11.95
CA THR A 54 -17.41 -7.19 -12.26
C THR A 54 -16.84 -6.14 -11.29
N ARG A 55 -16.71 -6.46 -10.01
CA ARG A 55 -16.13 -5.54 -9.01
C ARG A 55 -14.62 -5.47 -9.13
N LEU A 56 -13.94 -6.59 -9.41
CA LEU A 56 -12.50 -6.58 -9.70
C LEU A 56 -12.17 -5.73 -10.92
N ASP A 57 -12.92 -5.89 -12.01
CA ASP A 57 -12.76 -5.10 -13.24
C ASP A 57 -13.01 -3.61 -13.00
N ARG A 58 -13.95 -3.26 -12.10
CA ARG A 58 -14.18 -1.88 -11.68
C ARG A 58 -12.99 -1.29 -10.92
N PHE A 59 -12.34 -2.07 -10.04
CA PHE A 59 -11.11 -1.60 -9.37
C PHE A 59 -9.98 -1.42 -10.38
N GLU A 60 -9.85 -2.34 -11.34
CA GLU A 60 -8.89 -2.26 -12.44
C GLU A 60 -9.06 -0.98 -13.27
N GLU A 61 -10.30 -0.67 -13.68
CA GLU A 61 -10.61 0.55 -14.42
C GLU A 61 -10.23 1.80 -13.63
N ARG A 62 -10.61 1.87 -12.35
CA ARG A 62 -10.29 3.02 -11.49
C ARG A 62 -8.79 3.22 -11.30
N ASN A 63 -8.01 2.14 -11.25
CA ASN A 63 -6.55 2.23 -11.21
C ASN A 63 -5.98 2.79 -12.52
N ARG A 64 -6.53 2.36 -13.68
CA ARG A 64 -6.16 2.92 -15.00
C ARG A 64 -6.53 4.39 -15.12
N GLU A 65 -7.71 4.80 -14.66
CA GLU A 65 -8.14 6.20 -14.62
C GLU A 65 -7.22 7.06 -13.75
N ALA A 66 -6.89 6.58 -12.54
CA ALA A 66 -5.96 7.28 -11.64
C ALA A 66 -4.56 7.42 -12.23
N ALA A 67 -4.06 6.37 -12.90
CA ALA A 67 -2.79 6.41 -13.62
C ALA A 67 -2.83 7.39 -14.80
N ALA A 68 -3.89 7.38 -15.61
CA ALA A 68 -4.06 8.31 -16.72
C ALA A 68 -4.09 9.78 -16.24
N ALA A 69 -4.74 10.05 -15.11
CA ALA A 69 -4.73 11.37 -14.50
C ALA A 69 -3.32 11.82 -14.05
N LEU A 70 -2.48 10.89 -13.58
CA LEU A 70 -1.07 11.18 -13.26
C LEU A 70 -0.23 11.43 -14.52
N VAL A 71 -0.47 10.70 -15.61
CA VAL A 71 0.18 10.92 -16.91
C VAL A 71 -0.16 12.29 -17.48
N ALA A 72 -1.39 12.77 -17.28
CA ALA A 72 -1.83 14.09 -17.74
C ALA A 72 -1.23 15.27 -16.93
N ALA A 73 -0.58 15.00 -15.79
CA ALA A 73 -0.03 16.04 -14.94
C ALA A 73 1.21 16.71 -15.58
N PRO A 74 1.42 18.03 -15.36
CA PRO A 74 2.62 18.72 -15.84
C PRO A 74 3.91 18.05 -15.36
N GLY A 75 4.84 17.80 -16.29
CA GLY A 75 6.12 17.16 -16.00
C GLY A 75 6.06 15.63 -15.84
N ALA A 76 4.90 14.99 -15.99
CA ALA A 76 4.76 13.54 -15.84
C ALA A 76 5.68 12.75 -16.78
N ALA A 77 5.80 13.16 -18.05
CA ALA A 77 6.66 12.48 -19.02
C ALA A 77 8.12 12.38 -18.54
N ALA A 78 8.66 13.45 -17.94
CA ALA A 78 10.04 13.46 -17.42
C ALA A 78 10.19 12.54 -16.20
N ARG A 79 9.22 12.56 -15.28
CA ARG A 79 9.21 11.66 -14.11
C ARG A 79 9.14 10.19 -14.51
N LEU A 80 8.23 9.86 -15.43
CA LEU A 80 8.04 8.50 -15.93
C LEU A 80 9.27 7.99 -16.68
N ALA A 81 9.90 8.84 -17.50
CA ALA A 81 11.13 8.48 -18.21
C ALA A 81 12.33 8.24 -17.28
N ALA A 82 12.33 8.85 -16.09
CA ALA A 82 13.40 8.72 -15.12
C ALA A 82 13.21 7.55 -14.12
N LEU A 83 12.04 6.90 -14.12
CA LEU A 83 11.82 5.75 -13.25
C LEU A 83 12.95 4.71 -13.45
N PRO A 84 13.44 4.09 -12.37
CA PRO A 84 14.65 3.27 -12.45
C PRO A 84 14.35 1.84 -12.96
N PHE A 85 13.09 1.53 -13.22
CA PHE A 85 12.65 0.22 -13.71
C PHE A 85 12.95 0.03 -15.19
N ARG A 86 13.37 -1.17 -15.58
CA ARG A 86 13.73 -1.53 -16.96
C ARG A 86 12.89 -2.71 -17.46
N PRO A 87 12.54 -2.77 -18.76
CA PRO A 87 11.86 -3.93 -19.33
C PRO A 87 12.58 -5.25 -18.99
N GLY A 88 11.82 -6.27 -18.60
CA GLY A 88 12.35 -7.55 -18.13
C GLY A 88 12.55 -7.63 -16.62
N GLU A 89 12.63 -6.49 -15.91
CA GLU A 89 12.74 -6.47 -14.46
C GLU A 89 11.41 -6.79 -13.76
N HIS A 90 11.51 -7.24 -12.51
CA HIS A 90 10.39 -7.54 -11.63
C HIS A 90 10.37 -6.63 -10.41
N VAL A 91 9.32 -5.83 -10.30
CA VAL A 91 9.02 -4.97 -9.15
C VAL A 91 8.04 -5.67 -8.23
N VAL A 92 8.41 -5.85 -6.97
CA VAL A 92 7.54 -6.49 -5.97
C VAL A 92 7.23 -5.49 -4.86
N ALA A 93 5.95 -5.31 -4.54
CA ALA A 93 5.55 -4.56 -3.37
C ALA A 93 5.33 -5.48 -2.17
N VAL A 94 5.88 -5.08 -1.03
CA VAL A 94 5.58 -5.67 0.28
C VAL A 94 4.94 -4.59 1.13
N GLY A 95 3.87 -4.94 1.82
CA GLY A 95 3.19 -3.98 2.67
C GLY A 95 2.00 -4.56 3.39
N GLU A 96 1.22 -3.65 3.96
CA GLU A 96 0.01 -3.95 4.71
C GLU A 96 -1.24 -3.44 4.00
N SER A 97 -2.30 -3.06 4.72
CA SER A 97 -3.61 -2.71 4.15
C SER A 97 -3.56 -1.63 3.08
N THR A 98 -2.76 -0.58 3.26
CA THR A 98 -2.65 0.52 2.27
C THR A 98 -2.05 0.05 0.94
N THR A 99 -1.07 -0.86 0.96
CA THR A 99 -0.48 -1.46 -0.26
C THR A 99 -1.33 -2.61 -0.78
N ALA A 100 -2.00 -3.36 0.10
CA ALA A 100 -2.85 -4.48 -0.26
C ALA A 100 -4.17 -4.04 -0.89
N ASP A 101 -4.63 -2.81 -0.62
CA ASP A 101 -5.81 -2.22 -1.22
C ASP A 101 -5.85 -2.46 -2.74
N ARG A 102 -6.96 -2.96 -3.26
CA ARG A 102 -7.15 -3.17 -4.71
C ARG A 102 -7.14 -1.85 -5.50
N LEU A 103 -7.23 -0.71 -4.82
CA LEU A 103 -7.03 0.64 -5.36
C LEU A 103 -5.72 1.28 -4.87
N SER A 104 -4.75 0.48 -4.45
CA SER A 104 -3.53 0.99 -3.82
C SER A 104 -2.66 1.80 -4.77
N TRP A 105 -1.79 2.61 -4.17
CA TRP A 105 -0.73 3.32 -4.86
C TRP A 105 0.11 2.41 -5.78
N PHE A 106 0.29 1.14 -5.42
CA PHE A 106 1.06 0.17 -6.21
C PHE A 106 0.27 -0.39 -7.39
N GLU A 107 -1.04 -0.61 -7.22
CA GLU A 107 -1.94 -0.98 -8.31
C GLU A 107 -2.11 0.17 -9.33
N ILE A 108 -1.95 1.42 -8.90
CA ILE A 108 -1.85 2.56 -9.81
C ILE A 108 -0.47 2.60 -10.48
N LEU A 109 0.62 2.41 -9.71
CA LEU A 109 2.00 2.44 -10.23
C LEU A 109 2.23 1.43 -11.35
N ARG A 110 1.67 0.21 -11.29
CA ARG A 110 1.87 -0.80 -12.33
C ARG A 110 1.36 -0.40 -13.72
N HIS A 111 0.47 0.60 -13.81
CA HIS A 111 0.01 1.17 -15.08
C HIS A 111 0.93 2.26 -15.61
N LEU A 112 1.92 2.68 -14.82
CA LEU A 112 2.85 3.77 -15.11
C LEU A 112 4.26 3.27 -15.40
N VAL A 113 4.60 2.05 -14.96
CA VAL A 113 5.91 1.45 -15.26
C VAL A 113 6.04 1.12 -16.75
N PRO A 114 7.27 1.10 -17.30
CA PRO A 114 7.50 0.72 -18.69
C PRO A 114 6.93 -0.66 -19.05
N GLN A 115 6.50 -0.81 -20.30
CA GLN A 115 6.08 -2.12 -20.81
C GLN A 115 7.19 -3.16 -20.65
N GLY A 116 6.81 -4.38 -20.28
CA GLY A 116 7.74 -5.48 -20.03
C GLY A 116 8.30 -5.52 -18.60
N VAL A 117 8.03 -4.52 -17.76
CA VAL A 117 8.25 -4.62 -16.30
C VAL A 117 7.13 -5.47 -15.71
N ARG A 118 7.47 -6.49 -14.92
CA ARG A 118 6.49 -7.26 -14.15
C ARG A 118 6.27 -6.58 -12.81
N CYS A 119 5.02 -6.59 -12.32
CA CYS A 119 4.67 -6.10 -10.99
C CYS A 119 3.93 -7.18 -10.19
N THR A 120 4.35 -7.43 -8.95
CA THR A 120 3.64 -8.34 -8.04
C THR A 120 3.39 -7.67 -6.69
N ASN A 121 2.13 -7.63 -6.27
CA ASN A 121 1.74 -7.10 -4.98
C ASN A 121 1.60 -8.22 -3.95
N LEU A 122 2.59 -8.35 -3.05
CA LEU A 122 2.58 -9.34 -1.96
C LEU A 122 1.99 -8.80 -0.66
N ALA A 123 1.52 -7.56 -0.63
CA ALA A 123 0.98 -6.94 0.57
C ALA A 123 -0.27 -7.66 1.07
N VAL A 124 -0.38 -7.77 2.40
CA VAL A 124 -1.49 -8.43 3.11
C VAL A 124 -2.07 -7.45 4.12
N SER A 125 -3.37 -7.20 4.01
CA SER A 125 -4.07 -6.32 4.95
C SER A 125 -3.98 -6.83 6.39
N GLY A 126 -3.67 -5.92 7.33
CA GLY A 126 -3.45 -6.24 8.74
C GLY A 126 -2.08 -6.86 9.07
N SER A 127 -1.19 -7.05 8.08
CA SER A 127 0.12 -7.63 8.35
C SER A 127 1.03 -6.67 9.11
N THR A 128 1.67 -7.18 10.15
CA THR A 128 2.83 -6.57 10.81
C THR A 128 4.12 -6.87 10.06
N THR A 129 5.21 -6.20 10.44
CA THR A 129 6.55 -6.44 9.89
C THR A 129 7.07 -7.85 10.21
N ALA A 130 6.73 -8.40 11.38
CA ALA A 130 7.08 -9.77 11.79
C ALA A 130 6.40 -10.82 10.90
N GLN A 131 5.13 -10.62 10.55
CA GLN A 131 4.41 -11.49 9.62
C GLN A 131 4.97 -11.38 8.20
N ALA A 132 5.32 -10.18 7.74
CA ALA A 132 6.00 -10.00 6.45
C ALA A 132 7.36 -10.71 6.42
N LEU A 133 8.13 -10.66 7.51
CA LEU A 133 9.39 -11.38 7.65
C LEU A 133 9.19 -12.91 7.60
N ALA A 134 8.15 -13.44 8.24
CA ALA A 134 7.79 -14.85 8.12
C ALA A 134 7.44 -15.25 6.67
N GLY A 135 6.89 -14.31 5.89
CA GLY A 135 6.59 -14.45 4.46
C GLY A 135 7.80 -14.34 3.53
N LEU A 136 9.02 -14.07 4.05
CA LEU A 136 10.24 -13.87 3.24
C LEU A 136 10.45 -14.92 2.13
N PRO A 137 10.25 -16.24 2.34
CA PRO A 137 10.40 -17.22 1.26
C PRO A 137 9.57 -16.84 0.03
N GLN A 138 8.33 -16.40 0.21
CA GLN A 138 7.44 -16.01 -0.89
C GLN A 138 7.96 -14.82 -1.66
N LEU A 139 8.49 -13.81 -0.97
CA LEU A 139 9.16 -12.66 -1.59
C LEU A 139 10.37 -13.12 -2.40
N THR A 140 11.22 -13.98 -1.84
CA THR A 140 12.42 -14.46 -2.55
C THR A 140 12.08 -15.36 -3.75
N PHE A 141 10.99 -16.14 -3.69
CA PHE A 141 10.51 -16.93 -4.83
C PHE A 141 10.07 -16.07 -6.02
N GLN A 142 9.68 -14.82 -5.80
CA GLN A 142 9.35 -13.90 -6.88
C GLN A 142 10.57 -13.48 -7.71
N ARG A 143 11.80 -13.67 -7.17
CA ARG A 143 13.05 -13.16 -7.74
C ARG A 143 12.93 -11.68 -8.16
N PRO A 144 12.63 -10.77 -7.21
CA PRO A 144 12.53 -9.36 -7.50
C PRO A 144 13.88 -8.78 -7.92
N ASP A 145 13.84 -7.84 -8.86
CA ASP A 145 14.93 -6.89 -9.12
C ASP A 145 14.76 -5.62 -8.27
N TRP A 146 13.51 -5.31 -7.91
CA TRP A 146 13.13 -4.20 -7.04
C TRP A 146 12.12 -4.65 -6.00
N VAL A 147 12.29 -4.16 -4.78
CA VAL A 147 11.29 -4.26 -3.72
C VAL A 147 10.91 -2.88 -3.22
N LEU A 148 9.62 -2.57 -3.24
CA LEU A 148 9.05 -1.38 -2.61
C LEU A 148 8.35 -1.82 -1.34
N CYS A 149 8.77 -1.29 -0.20
CA CYS A 149 8.31 -1.72 1.10
C CYS A 149 7.60 -0.60 1.87
N MET A 150 6.32 -0.81 2.17
CA MET A 150 5.53 0.08 3.04
C MET A 150 4.89 -0.73 4.17
N LEU A 151 5.58 -0.81 5.29
CA LEU A 151 5.20 -1.61 6.46
C LEU A 151 5.42 -0.80 7.75
N GLY A 152 4.74 -1.22 8.81
CA GLY A 152 4.98 -0.77 10.18
C GLY A 152 3.83 0.04 10.77
N ALA A 153 2.77 0.33 10.02
CA ALA A 153 1.60 1.00 10.58
C ALA A 153 0.82 0.08 11.53
N ASN A 154 0.67 -1.21 11.20
CA ASN A 154 0.05 -2.20 12.08
C ASN A 154 0.93 -2.57 13.27
N ASP A 155 2.25 -2.43 13.17
CA ASP A 155 3.13 -2.57 14.33
C ASP A 155 2.84 -1.50 15.39
N ALA A 156 2.57 -0.27 14.93
CA ALA A 156 2.17 0.88 15.73
C ALA A 156 0.68 0.87 16.16
N GLN A 157 -0.10 -0.13 15.72
CA GLN A 157 -1.46 -0.33 16.24
C GLN A 157 -1.40 -0.58 17.74
N ARG A 158 -2.34 0.00 18.48
CA ARG A 158 -2.47 -0.19 19.93
C ARG A 158 -3.74 -0.96 20.23
N LEU A 159 -3.63 -1.93 21.12
CA LEU A 159 -4.75 -2.64 21.74
C LEU A 159 -4.86 -2.17 23.19
N ASP A 160 -5.95 -1.50 23.53
CA ASP A 160 -6.19 -0.91 24.85
C ASP A 160 -5.01 -0.04 25.34
N GLY A 161 -4.40 0.70 24.39
CA GLY A 161 -3.26 1.59 24.65
C GLY A 161 -1.90 0.89 24.69
N ILE A 162 -1.82 -0.42 24.49
CA ILE A 162 -0.55 -1.16 24.41
C ILE A 162 -0.16 -1.35 22.95
N PRO A 163 1.04 -0.93 22.50
CA PRO A 163 1.51 -1.19 21.14
C PRO A 163 1.52 -2.69 20.84
N LEU A 164 1.00 -3.07 19.66
CA LEU A 164 0.90 -4.45 19.21
C LEU A 164 2.28 -5.08 19.02
N VAL A 165 3.23 -4.28 18.51
CA VAL A 165 4.62 -4.68 18.31
C VAL A 165 5.53 -3.61 18.91
N ALA A 166 6.59 -4.04 19.62
CA ALA A 166 7.55 -3.10 20.18
C ALA A 166 8.40 -2.44 19.07
N ALA A 167 8.73 -1.15 19.19
CA ALA A 167 9.52 -0.43 18.19
C ALA A 167 10.87 -1.10 17.84
N ALA A 168 11.53 -1.74 18.83
CA ALA A 168 12.76 -2.49 18.60
C ALA A 168 12.55 -3.75 17.74
N GLU A 169 11.41 -4.42 17.91
CA GLU A 169 10.99 -5.58 17.11
C GLU A 169 10.70 -5.14 15.66
N THR A 170 9.94 -4.06 15.49
CA THR A 170 9.66 -3.43 14.18
C THR A 170 10.94 -3.11 13.42
N ARG A 171 11.89 -2.42 14.08
CA ARG A 171 13.22 -2.13 13.50
C ARG A 171 13.96 -3.38 13.07
N ARG A 172 14.02 -4.40 13.96
CA ARG A 172 14.72 -5.65 13.66
C ARG A 172 14.08 -6.34 12.46
N ALA A 173 12.76 -6.44 12.43
CA ALA A 173 12.03 -7.14 11.39
C ALA A 173 12.19 -6.47 10.02
N LEU A 174 12.04 -5.13 9.94
CA LEU A 174 12.25 -4.36 8.72
C LEU A 174 13.66 -4.57 8.14
N ARG A 175 14.70 -4.35 8.96
CA ARG A 175 16.10 -4.53 8.53
C ARG A 175 16.38 -5.97 8.12
N SER A 176 15.89 -6.95 8.88
CA SER A 176 16.08 -8.37 8.56
C SER A 176 15.41 -8.74 7.24
N LEU A 177 14.19 -8.26 6.99
CA LEU A 177 13.46 -8.51 5.76
C LEU A 177 14.22 -7.96 4.54
N ARG A 178 14.68 -6.70 4.63
CA ARG A 178 15.50 -6.07 3.58
C ARG A 178 16.79 -6.85 3.37
N ASP A 179 17.57 -7.05 4.42
CA ASP A 179 18.89 -7.67 4.34
C ASP A 179 18.86 -9.10 3.78
N LEU A 180 17.92 -9.91 4.26
CA LEU A 180 17.77 -11.28 3.78
C LEU A 180 17.30 -11.33 2.33
N THR A 181 16.43 -10.40 1.91
CA THR A 181 15.96 -10.33 0.52
C THR A 181 17.10 -9.93 -0.41
N VAL A 182 17.77 -8.80 -0.12
CA VAL A 182 18.91 -8.31 -0.91
C VAL A 182 19.99 -9.38 -1.03
N ARG A 183 20.37 -10.05 0.08
CA ARG A 183 21.35 -11.13 0.04
C ARG A 183 20.94 -12.33 -0.82
N ARG A 184 19.64 -12.66 -0.87
CA ARG A 184 19.14 -13.85 -1.58
C ARG A 184 18.85 -13.61 -3.04
N THR A 185 18.54 -12.37 -3.44
CA THR A 185 18.06 -12.07 -4.79
C THR A 185 18.85 -10.98 -5.50
N GLY A 186 19.65 -10.20 -4.78
CA GLY A 186 20.32 -9.01 -5.32
C GLY A 186 19.37 -7.83 -5.59
N ALA A 187 18.11 -7.90 -5.11
CA ALA A 187 17.13 -6.85 -5.35
C ALA A 187 17.59 -5.50 -4.80
N ARG A 188 17.23 -4.42 -5.51
CA ARG A 188 17.27 -3.05 -4.98
C ARG A 188 16.04 -2.80 -4.11
N TRP A 189 16.21 -2.00 -3.07
CA TRP A 189 15.19 -1.79 -2.06
C TRP A 189 14.82 -0.31 -1.94
N ILE A 190 13.52 -0.03 -1.88
CA ILE A 190 12.96 1.31 -1.69
C ILE A 190 11.99 1.24 -0.51
N TRP A 191 12.17 2.14 0.46
CA TRP A 191 11.24 2.30 1.56
C TRP A 191 10.15 3.30 1.22
N LEU A 192 8.97 3.09 1.78
CA LEU A 192 7.90 4.08 1.85
C LEU A 192 7.50 4.19 3.33
N THR A 193 7.43 5.41 3.85
CA THR A 193 6.94 5.62 5.23
C THR A 193 5.46 5.28 5.33
N PRO A 194 4.95 4.84 6.50
CA PRO A 194 3.52 4.83 6.74
C PRO A 194 2.89 6.22 6.54
N PRO A 195 1.72 6.34 5.90
CA PRO A 195 1.11 7.62 5.50
C PRO A 195 0.59 8.49 6.65
N GLY A 196 0.69 8.04 7.90
CA GLY A 196 0.02 8.67 9.05
C GLY A 196 -1.46 8.31 9.15
N VAL A 197 -2.11 8.76 10.24
CA VAL A 197 -3.54 8.53 10.54
C VAL A 197 -4.23 9.85 10.90
N ASP A 198 -5.57 9.86 10.88
CA ASP A 198 -6.39 10.90 11.49
C ASP A 198 -6.85 10.43 12.89
N PRO A 199 -6.23 10.92 13.98
CA PRO A 199 -6.56 10.46 15.34
C PRO A 199 -8.01 10.72 15.73
N GLY A 200 -8.61 11.80 15.20
CA GLY A 200 -9.99 12.17 15.48
C GLY A 200 -10.98 11.18 14.86
N ARG A 201 -10.72 10.71 13.64
CA ARG A 201 -11.51 9.67 12.98
C ARG A 201 -11.30 8.30 13.62
N VAL A 202 -10.05 7.92 13.87
CA VAL A 202 -9.70 6.68 14.57
C VAL A 202 -10.46 6.56 15.89
N ALA A 203 -10.41 7.60 16.72
CA ALA A 203 -11.07 7.62 18.03
C ALA A 203 -12.61 7.57 17.94
N ARG A 204 -13.22 7.99 16.83
CA ARG A 204 -14.68 8.00 16.65
C ARG A 204 -15.20 6.74 15.96
N TYR A 205 -14.36 6.05 15.20
CA TYR A 205 -14.76 4.88 14.42
C TYR A 205 -15.25 3.75 15.33
N VAL A 206 -16.52 3.36 15.17
CA VAL A 206 -17.22 2.47 16.11
C VAL A 206 -16.58 1.09 16.20
N HIS A 207 -16.05 0.58 15.10
CA HIS A 207 -15.45 -0.75 15.06
C HIS A 207 -14.11 -0.79 15.81
N PHE A 208 -13.27 0.24 15.66
CA PHE A 208 -12.02 0.34 16.42
C PHE A 208 -12.27 0.52 17.91
N ARG A 209 -13.18 1.43 18.28
CA ARG A 209 -13.57 1.62 19.68
C ARG A 209 -14.07 0.34 20.34
N ARG A 210 -14.92 -0.43 19.67
CA ARG A 210 -15.45 -1.70 20.22
C ARG A 210 -14.38 -2.76 20.37
N ALA A 211 -13.35 -2.73 19.53
CA ALA A 211 -12.24 -3.68 19.54
C ALA A 211 -11.03 -3.21 20.36
N GLY A 212 -11.11 -2.04 21.02
CA GLY A 212 -9.98 -1.47 21.77
C GLY A 212 -8.81 -1.03 20.88
N LEU A 213 -9.04 -0.83 19.58
CA LEU A 213 -7.99 -0.52 18.61
C LEU A 213 -7.75 0.99 18.52
N GLY A 214 -6.49 1.37 18.40
CA GLY A 214 -6.08 2.75 18.17
C GLY A 214 -4.72 2.84 17.47
N TRP A 215 -4.37 4.05 17.06
CA TRP A 215 -3.07 4.40 16.50
C TRP A 215 -2.67 5.75 17.07
N ASP A 216 -1.41 5.87 17.46
CA ASP A 216 -0.81 7.14 17.84
C ASP A 216 -0.03 7.71 16.66
N ALA A 217 -0.19 9.01 16.39
CA ALA A 217 0.57 9.67 15.34
C ALA A 217 2.07 9.64 15.65
N ALA A 218 2.46 9.77 16.92
CA ALA A 218 3.86 9.75 17.34
C ALA A 218 4.53 8.38 17.08
N ASP A 219 3.80 7.28 17.27
CA ASP A 219 4.31 5.93 17.00
C ASP A 219 4.55 5.73 15.50
N LEU A 220 3.64 6.23 14.66
CA LEU A 220 3.79 6.18 13.19
C LEU A 220 4.92 7.09 12.69
N ASP A 221 5.04 8.29 13.26
CA ASP A 221 6.16 9.19 12.96
C ASP A 221 7.49 8.54 13.36
N ALA A 222 7.56 7.85 14.49
CA ALA A 222 8.78 7.13 14.89
C ALA A 222 9.17 6.03 13.88
N VAL A 223 8.20 5.34 13.28
CA VAL A 223 8.45 4.38 12.18
C VAL A 223 8.90 5.12 10.91
N ALA A 224 8.30 6.26 10.57
CA ALA A 224 8.70 7.06 9.42
C ALA A 224 10.14 7.57 9.56
N GLU A 225 10.49 8.16 10.71
CA GLU A 225 11.84 8.65 11.00
C GLU A 225 12.88 7.52 11.03
N LEU A 226 12.49 6.32 11.50
CA LEU A 226 13.34 5.13 11.39
C LEU A 226 13.70 4.85 9.93
N LEU A 227 12.70 4.81 9.05
CA LEU A 227 12.88 4.48 7.63
C LEU A 227 13.66 5.57 6.89
N LEU A 228 13.39 6.85 7.18
CA LEU A 228 14.12 7.98 6.60
C LEU A 228 15.60 8.00 6.96
N ALA A 229 15.98 7.37 8.07
CA ALA A 229 17.37 7.23 8.50
C ALA A 229 18.09 6.01 7.88
N GLU A 230 17.38 5.14 7.15
CA GLU A 230 17.99 4.03 6.41
C GLU A 230 18.72 4.56 5.15
N PRO A 231 19.79 3.89 4.70
CA PRO A 231 20.62 4.37 3.59
C PRO A 231 19.95 4.27 2.22
N GLU A 232 18.88 3.47 2.08
CA GLU A 232 18.15 3.37 0.83
C GLU A 232 17.26 4.59 0.57
N VAL A 233 16.83 4.71 -0.69
CA VAL A 233 15.78 5.65 -1.07
C VAL A 233 14.55 5.41 -0.22
N THR A 234 14.06 6.47 0.42
CA THR A 234 12.83 6.44 1.21
C THR A 234 11.87 7.51 0.68
N VAL A 235 10.66 7.08 0.31
CA VAL A 235 9.56 7.98 -0.06
C VAL A 235 8.79 8.32 1.21
N ASP A 236 8.86 9.58 1.66
CA ASP A 236 8.01 10.05 2.74
C ASP A 236 6.57 10.28 2.26
N THR A 237 5.65 9.41 2.67
CA THR A 237 4.26 9.44 2.20
C THR A 237 3.34 10.30 3.08
N ARG A 238 3.82 10.75 4.25
CA ARG A 238 2.99 11.46 5.25
C ARG A 238 2.34 12.71 4.67
N ALA A 239 3.12 13.55 3.99
CA ALA A 239 2.62 14.79 3.38
C ALA A 239 1.63 14.50 2.23
N ALA A 240 1.90 13.49 1.42
CA ALA A 240 1.05 13.11 0.29
C ALA A 240 -0.32 12.58 0.74
N ALA A 241 -0.33 11.82 1.83
CA ALA A 241 -1.52 11.18 2.38
C ALA A 241 -2.33 12.08 3.34
N HIS A 242 -1.74 13.15 3.86
CA HIS A 242 -2.37 14.02 4.84
C HIS A 242 -3.76 14.51 4.39
N GLY A 243 -4.77 14.25 5.20
CA GLY A 243 -6.16 14.62 4.95
C GLY A 243 -6.92 13.73 3.97
N HIS A 244 -6.32 12.63 3.50
CA HIS A 244 -6.92 11.71 2.51
C HIS A 244 -7.20 10.32 3.10
N THR A 245 -7.66 10.25 4.34
CA THR A 245 -8.08 9.01 4.98
C THR A 245 -9.60 8.77 4.86
N GLU A 246 -9.99 7.51 4.84
CA GLU A 246 -11.38 7.04 4.88
C GLU A 246 -12.03 7.41 6.23
N GLU A 247 -13.30 7.03 6.42
CA GLU A 247 -14.04 7.27 7.67
C GLU A 247 -13.36 6.69 8.93
N ASP A 248 -12.54 5.65 8.76
CA ASP A 248 -11.82 4.99 9.85
C ASP A 248 -10.55 5.74 10.28
N GLY A 249 -10.12 6.74 9.50
CA GLY A 249 -8.93 7.54 9.79
C GLY A 249 -7.60 6.83 9.54
N VAL A 250 -7.60 5.60 9.02
CA VAL A 250 -6.39 4.79 8.80
C VAL A 250 -6.19 4.50 7.32
N HIS A 251 -7.21 3.96 6.65
CA HIS A 251 -7.08 3.59 5.25
C HIS A 251 -7.12 4.83 4.37
N LEU A 252 -6.34 4.85 3.29
CA LEU A 252 -6.37 5.96 2.35
C LEU A 252 -7.62 5.91 1.47
N THR A 253 -8.15 7.09 1.18
CA THR A 253 -9.09 7.30 0.08
C THR A 253 -8.39 7.01 -1.26
N PRO A 254 -9.14 6.76 -2.35
CA PRO A 254 -8.55 6.63 -3.68
C PRO A 254 -7.70 7.83 -4.11
N VAL A 255 -8.08 9.06 -3.71
CA VAL A 255 -7.29 10.27 -3.95
C VAL A 255 -5.98 10.23 -3.15
N GLY A 256 -6.02 9.75 -1.91
CA GLY A 256 -4.82 9.52 -1.09
C GLY A 256 -3.86 8.53 -1.73
N GLN A 257 -4.38 7.40 -2.23
CA GLN A 257 -3.58 6.41 -2.96
C GLN A 257 -2.91 7.01 -4.19
N GLN A 258 -3.64 7.80 -4.98
CA GLN A 258 -3.10 8.50 -6.14
C GLN A 258 -2.01 9.53 -5.76
N ARG A 259 -2.18 10.26 -4.65
CA ARG A 259 -1.17 11.19 -4.14
C ARG A 259 0.10 10.48 -3.67
N VAL A 260 -0.04 9.33 -3.01
CA VAL A 260 1.11 8.49 -2.66
C VAL A 260 1.82 8.01 -3.92
N THR A 261 1.11 7.58 -4.97
CA THR A 261 1.73 7.25 -6.26
C THR A 261 2.49 8.45 -6.83
N ALA A 262 1.92 9.66 -6.80
CA ALA A 262 2.61 10.86 -7.27
C ALA A 262 3.92 11.12 -6.49
N ALA A 263 3.89 10.97 -5.15
CA ALA A 263 5.10 11.09 -4.33
C ALA A 263 6.16 10.04 -4.67
N VAL A 264 5.75 8.81 -5.02
CA VAL A 264 6.67 7.78 -5.52
C VAL A 264 7.29 8.21 -6.86
N LEU A 265 6.50 8.73 -7.80
CA LEU A 265 7.03 9.23 -9.07
C LEU A 265 8.00 10.40 -8.89
N ASP A 266 7.72 11.30 -7.94
CA ASP A 266 8.57 12.44 -7.63
C ASP A 266 9.91 11.98 -7.02
N ALA A 267 9.87 11.08 -6.06
CA ALA A 267 11.07 10.58 -5.36
C ALA A 267 11.97 9.71 -6.26
N LEU A 268 11.37 8.98 -7.22
CA LEU A 268 12.10 8.11 -8.15
C LEU A 268 12.38 8.77 -9.51
N GLY A 269 11.92 10.00 -9.72
CA GLY A 269 12.11 10.78 -10.95
C GLY A 269 13.50 11.42 -11.06
N PRO A 270 13.73 12.34 -12.04
CA PRO A 270 15.03 12.97 -12.23
C PRO A 270 15.37 13.81 -11.00
N GLY A 271 16.44 13.42 -10.29
CA GLY A 271 16.82 13.96 -8.98
C GLY A 271 16.87 12.91 -7.85
N GLY A 272 16.44 11.68 -8.11
CA GLY A 272 16.66 10.54 -7.22
C GLY A 272 18.16 10.19 -7.04
N PRO A 273 18.52 9.44 -5.99
CA PRO A 273 19.90 9.34 -5.49
C PRO A 273 20.94 8.81 -6.49
N ASP A 274 20.54 8.08 -7.54
CA ASP A 274 21.45 7.60 -8.59
C ASP A 274 21.90 8.70 -9.57
N ALA A 275 21.26 9.89 -9.56
CA ALA A 275 21.70 11.02 -10.38
C ALA A 275 23.04 11.63 -9.91
N VAL A 276 23.51 11.28 -8.70
CA VAL A 276 24.78 11.78 -8.13
C VAL A 276 25.97 10.91 -8.52
N GLU A 277 25.76 9.63 -8.89
CA GLU A 277 26.85 8.72 -9.28
C GLU A 277 27.20 8.78 -10.79
N ALA A 278 26.32 9.34 -11.63
CA ALA A 278 26.58 9.52 -13.06
C ALA A 278 27.21 10.89 -13.41
N ALA A 279 27.52 11.72 -12.41
CA ALA A 279 28.08 13.06 -12.57
C ALA A 279 29.49 13.23 -11.97
N GLN A 280 30.15 12.13 -11.58
CA GLN A 280 31.56 12.07 -11.17
C GLN A 280 32.37 11.22 -12.14
#